data_AF-A0A522WHQ0-F1
#
_entry.id   AF-A0A522WHQ0-F1
#
_cell.length_a   1.000
_cell.length_b   1.000
_cell.length_c   1.000
_cell.angle_alpha   90.00
_cell.angle_beta   90.00
_cell.angle_gamma   90.00
#
_symmetry.space_group_name_H-M   'P 1'
#
loop_
_entity.id
_entity.type
_entity.pdbx_description
1 polymer ?
#
loop_
_entity_poly.entity_id
_entity_poly.type
_entity_poly.pdbx_seq_one_letter_code
_entity_poly.pdbx_strand_id
1 'polypeptide(L)'
;MVRTGGGEMKTIPVKRSVFFMAGWIFLLSFACPADVYISVEDAIRQIFPSRQEYKREIHTVGQQEFEAYAVFKNGEVLGWAVVLNEKGKIKPITFLVGIDAQGEVLEVYVIEFRDLFGSEIKRRSFLRQFGGKSLKDDVAIGRDIDAVTQATISSRAAASAVRKALSLVEKLRNGL
;
A
#
# COMPACT_ATOMS: atom_id res chain seq x y z
N MET A 1 -69.79 -32.70 -36.99
CA MET A 1 -69.41 -31.29 -37.23
C MET A 1 -69.54 -30.56 -35.90
N VAL A 2 -68.44 -30.39 -35.16
CA VAL A 2 -68.40 -29.83 -33.80
C VAL A 2 -67.31 -28.76 -33.78
N ARG A 3 -67.54 -27.73 -32.95
CA ARG A 3 -66.66 -26.63 -32.51
C ARG A 3 -66.90 -25.29 -33.22
N THR A 4 -66.99 -24.15 -32.55
CA THR A 4 -67.25 -23.73 -31.15
C THR A 4 -67.44 -22.21 -31.23
N GLY A 5 -68.22 -21.62 -30.31
CA GLY A 5 -68.59 -20.20 -30.33
C GLY A 5 -67.40 -19.23 -30.25
N GLY A 6 -67.46 -18.17 -31.05
CA GLY A 6 -66.63 -16.98 -30.93
C GLY A 6 -67.35 -15.93 -30.10
N GLY A 7 -66.76 -15.59 -28.94
CA GLY A 7 -67.16 -14.44 -28.12
C GLY A 7 -66.36 -13.19 -28.52
N GLU A 8 -67.06 -12.08 -28.68
CA GLU A 8 -66.52 -10.74 -28.94
C GLU A 8 -65.48 -10.31 -27.87
N MET A 9 -64.28 -9.92 -28.32
CA MET A 9 -63.29 -9.24 -27.48
C MET A 9 -63.60 -7.75 -27.40
N LYS A 10 -63.97 -7.27 -26.20
CA LYS A 10 -64.03 -5.84 -25.89
C LYS A 10 -62.63 -5.25 -25.80
N THR A 11 -62.41 -4.15 -26.52
CA THR A 11 -61.19 -3.34 -26.50
C THR A 11 -61.00 -2.65 -25.14
N ILE A 12 -59.86 -2.87 -24.51
CA ILE A 12 -59.44 -2.21 -23.26
C ILE A 12 -58.69 -0.91 -23.63
N PRO A 13 -59.08 0.27 -23.12
CA PRO A 13 -58.34 1.50 -23.40
C PRO A 13 -57.04 1.54 -22.59
N VAL A 14 -55.92 1.75 -23.30
CA VAL A 14 -54.58 1.95 -22.74
C VAL A 14 -54.52 3.32 -22.06
N LYS A 15 -54.49 3.33 -20.73
CA LYS A 15 -54.22 4.54 -19.93
C LYS A 15 -52.71 4.81 -19.95
N ARG A 16 -52.28 5.85 -20.67
CA ARG A 16 -50.90 6.34 -20.69
C ARG A 16 -50.52 6.91 -19.32
N SER A 17 -49.85 6.10 -18.50
CA SER A 17 -49.15 6.57 -17.31
C SER A 17 -47.76 7.04 -17.72
N VAL A 18 -47.59 8.36 -17.82
CA VAL A 18 -46.26 8.98 -17.91
C VAL A 18 -45.61 8.83 -16.54
N PHE A 19 -44.69 7.88 -16.42
CA PHE A 19 -43.80 7.77 -15.26
C PHE A 19 -42.69 8.83 -15.42
N PHE A 20 -42.80 9.93 -14.66
CA PHE A 20 -41.67 10.84 -14.44
C PHE A 20 -40.69 10.16 -13.47
N MET A 21 -39.78 9.36 -13.99
CA MET A 21 -38.65 8.83 -13.22
C MET A 21 -37.54 9.89 -13.23
N ALA A 22 -37.65 10.87 -12.33
CA ALA A 22 -36.55 11.79 -12.08
C ALA A 22 -35.42 11.00 -11.40
N GLY A 23 -34.37 10.73 -12.19
CA GLY A 23 -33.24 9.90 -11.83
C GLY A 23 -32.54 10.37 -10.57
N TRP A 24 -32.55 9.52 -9.55
CA TRP A 24 -31.53 9.53 -8.52
C TRP A 24 -30.31 8.83 -9.11
N ILE A 25 -29.43 9.58 -9.76
CA ILE A 25 -28.06 9.12 -9.97
C ILE A 25 -27.44 9.08 -8.57
N PHE A 26 -27.48 7.91 -7.94
CA PHE A 26 -26.62 7.60 -6.83
C PHE A 26 -25.19 7.70 -7.38
N LEU A 27 -24.53 8.83 -7.15
CA LEU A 27 -23.08 8.92 -7.16
C LEU A 27 -22.59 8.00 -6.05
N LEU A 28 -22.56 6.69 -6.34
CA LEU A 28 -21.91 5.71 -5.51
C LEU A 28 -20.43 6.03 -5.67
N SER A 29 -19.93 6.90 -4.79
CA SER A 29 -18.51 7.09 -4.59
C SER A 29 -17.95 5.71 -4.32
N PHE A 30 -17.34 5.11 -5.34
CA PHE A 30 -16.46 3.96 -5.17
C PHE A 30 -15.24 4.48 -4.41
N ALA A 31 -15.42 4.68 -3.10
CA ALA A 31 -14.32 4.57 -2.17
C ALA A 31 -13.79 3.15 -2.42
N CYS A 32 -12.74 3.02 -3.21
CA CYS A 32 -11.95 1.81 -3.27
C CYS A 32 -11.31 1.68 -1.87
N PRO A 33 -11.81 0.79 -0.99
CA PRO A 33 -11.14 0.50 0.27
C PRO A 33 -9.64 0.27 0.06
N ALA A 34 -8.85 0.75 1.01
CA ALA A 34 -7.43 0.44 1.02
C ALA A 34 -7.27 -1.06 1.27
N ASP A 35 -6.52 -1.74 0.40
CA ASP A 35 -6.07 -3.09 0.71
C ASP A 35 -4.93 -2.98 1.72
N VAL A 36 -5.22 -3.29 2.99
CA VAL A 36 -4.20 -3.50 4.01
C VAL A 36 -3.68 -4.93 3.84
N TYR A 37 -2.42 -5.07 3.45
CA TYR A 37 -1.83 -6.40 3.18
C TYR A 37 -1.20 -7.04 4.40
N ILE A 38 -0.65 -6.23 5.31
CA ILE A 38 -0.08 -6.68 6.56
C ILE A 38 -0.15 -5.53 7.56
N SER A 39 -0.41 -5.83 8.83
CA SER A 39 -0.36 -4.80 9.88
C SER A 39 1.08 -4.36 10.14
N VAL A 40 1.27 -3.14 10.65
CA VAL A 40 2.60 -2.64 11.03
C VAL A 40 3.24 -3.55 12.08
N GLU A 41 2.45 -4.03 13.05
CA GLU A 41 2.95 -4.90 14.11
C GLU A 41 3.36 -6.29 13.58
N ASP A 42 2.57 -6.89 12.69
CA ASP A 42 2.93 -8.17 12.06
C ASP A 42 4.18 -8.04 11.19
N ALA A 43 4.33 -6.93 10.48
CA ALA A 43 5.53 -6.66 9.69
C ALA A 43 6.76 -6.52 10.61
N ILE A 44 6.69 -5.73 11.69
CA ILE A 44 7.77 -5.61 12.69
C ILE A 44 8.10 -6.97 13.30
N ARG A 45 7.08 -7.78 13.60
CA ARG A 45 7.26 -9.15 14.12
C ARG A 45 8.00 -10.06 13.15
N GLN A 46 7.70 -9.98 11.86
CA GLN A 46 8.36 -10.80 10.84
C GLN A 46 9.79 -10.35 10.58
N ILE A 47 10.05 -9.03 10.54
CA ILE A 47 11.39 -8.47 10.31
C ILE A 47 12.31 -8.72 11.51
N PHE A 48 11.80 -8.52 12.73
CA PHE A 48 12.57 -8.62 13.96
C PHE A 48 12.01 -9.75 14.85
N PRO A 49 12.20 -11.03 14.47
CA PRO A 49 11.64 -12.16 15.21
C PRO A 49 12.18 -12.25 16.63
N SER A 50 13.42 -11.80 16.88
CA SER A 50 14.04 -11.78 18.21
C SER A 50 13.86 -10.47 18.99
N ARG A 51 12.94 -9.59 18.58
CA ARG A 51 12.63 -8.36 19.33
C ARG A 51 12.05 -8.69 20.70
N GLN A 52 12.35 -7.86 21.68
CA GLN A 52 11.70 -7.91 23.00
C GLN A 52 10.76 -6.73 23.20
N GLU A 53 11.17 -5.56 22.69
CA GLU A 53 10.42 -4.32 22.82
C GLU A 53 10.57 -3.49 21.54
N TYR A 54 9.60 -2.63 21.26
CA TYR A 54 9.75 -1.56 20.29
C TYR A 54 9.05 -0.31 20.81
N LYS A 55 9.56 0.86 20.40
CA LYS A 55 9.00 2.16 20.74
C LYS A 55 8.63 2.90 19.47
N ARG A 56 7.38 3.35 19.38
CA ARG A 56 6.90 4.21 18.30
C ARG A 56 7.40 5.64 18.52
N GLU A 57 7.95 6.23 17.47
CA GLU A 57 8.50 7.57 17.48
C GLU A 57 8.02 8.31 16.23
N ILE A 58 7.58 9.55 16.42
CA ILE A 58 7.24 10.46 15.33
C ILE A 58 8.32 11.50 15.28
N HIS A 59 8.91 11.64 14.10
CA HIS A 59 10.06 12.51 13.86
C HIS A 59 9.74 13.47 12.73
N THR A 60 10.22 14.71 12.85
CA THR A 60 10.02 15.75 11.83
C THR A 60 11.36 16.09 11.22
N VAL A 61 11.55 15.74 9.95
CA VAL A 61 12.76 16.10 9.19
C VAL A 61 12.37 17.11 8.11
N GLY A 62 12.77 18.36 8.32
CA GLY A 62 12.33 19.48 7.47
C GLY A 62 10.86 19.79 7.71
N GLN A 63 10.04 19.66 6.67
CA GLN A 63 8.58 19.89 6.74
C GLN A 63 7.76 18.60 6.67
N GLN A 64 8.42 17.45 6.82
CA GLN A 64 7.77 16.15 6.70
C GLN A 64 7.89 15.37 8.01
N GLU A 65 6.74 14.94 8.52
CA GLU A 65 6.66 13.97 9.61
C GLU A 65 6.80 12.56 9.06
N PHE A 66 7.48 11.70 9.80
CA PHE A 66 7.53 10.27 9.54
C PHE A 66 7.41 9.49 10.84
N GLU A 67 6.92 8.28 10.68
CA GLU A 67 6.73 7.35 11.78
C GLU A 67 7.82 6.28 11.72
N ALA A 68 8.54 6.13 12.82
CA ALA A 68 9.57 5.13 13.00
C ALA A 68 9.31 4.33 14.27
N TYR A 69 9.81 3.10 14.27
CA TYR A 69 9.75 2.20 15.40
C TYR A 69 11.17 1.78 15.73
N ALA A 70 11.71 2.27 16.85
CA ALA A 70 12.98 1.78 17.37
C ALA A 70 12.73 0.40 17.99
N VAL A 71 13.45 -0.62 17.53
CA VAL A 71 13.27 -2.01 17.96
C VAL A 71 14.45 -2.41 18.83
N PHE A 72 14.18 -3.02 19.98
CA PHE A 72 15.18 -3.32 21.00
C PHE A 72 15.26 -4.83 21.30
N LYS A 73 16.47 -5.24 21.69
CA LYS A 73 16.75 -6.56 22.23
C LYS A 73 17.76 -6.41 23.36
N ASN A 74 17.43 -6.87 24.56
CA ASN A 74 18.30 -6.76 25.75
C ASN A 74 18.73 -5.32 26.06
N GLY A 75 17.88 -4.32 25.78
CA GLY A 75 18.19 -2.90 25.99
C GLY A 75 19.07 -2.25 24.91
N GLU A 76 19.53 -3.01 23.92
CA GLU A 76 20.26 -2.49 22.77
C GLU A 76 19.33 -2.31 21.58
N VAL A 77 19.61 -1.29 20.75
CA VAL A 77 18.87 -1.08 19.50
C VAL A 77 19.24 -2.18 18.51
N LEU A 78 18.26 -3.00 18.17
CA LEU A 78 18.37 -4.03 17.14
C LEU A 78 18.22 -3.45 15.73
N GLY A 79 17.44 -2.38 15.60
CA GLY A 79 17.21 -1.69 14.34
C GLY A 79 15.99 -0.78 14.40
N TRP A 80 15.53 -0.34 13.23
CA TRP A 80 14.37 0.52 13.07
C TRP A 80 13.43 -0.02 12.00
N ALA A 81 12.13 0.15 12.19
CA ALA A 81 11.14 0.03 11.13
C ALA A 81 10.57 1.40 10.81
N VAL A 82 10.66 1.84 9.56
CA VAL A 82 10.20 3.18 9.13
C VAL A 82 8.99 3.03 8.22
N VAL A 83 7.91 3.75 8.55
CA VAL A 83 6.68 3.80 7.76
C VAL A 83 6.71 5.04 6.88
N LEU A 84 6.56 4.84 5.57
CA LEU A 84 6.61 5.90 4.56
C LEU A 84 5.45 5.80 3.59
N ASN A 85 4.89 6.95 3.24
CA ASN A 85 3.90 7.08 2.18
C ASN A 85 4.58 7.62 0.93
N GLU A 86 4.65 6.82 -0.13
CA GLU A 86 5.20 7.23 -1.41
C GLU A 86 4.12 7.39 -2.46
N LYS A 87 4.34 8.31 -3.40
CA LYS A 87 3.40 8.61 -4.47
C LYS A 87 3.28 7.40 -5.42
N GLY A 88 2.11 6.78 -5.44
CA GLY A 88 1.72 5.82 -6.48
C GLY A 88 1.26 6.51 -7.77
N LYS A 89 0.66 5.74 -8.67
CA LYS A 89 0.13 6.27 -9.94
C LYS A 89 -1.14 7.11 -9.70
N ILE A 90 -2.01 6.65 -8.83
CA ILE A 90 -3.31 7.26 -8.52
C ILE A 90 -3.38 7.69 -7.05
N LYS A 91 -2.99 6.82 -6.11
CA LYS A 91 -2.98 7.12 -4.68
C LYS A 91 -1.66 6.73 -4.02
N PRO A 92 -1.35 7.25 -2.82
CA PRO A 92 -0.15 6.86 -2.09
C PRO A 92 -0.12 5.38 -1.73
N ILE A 93 1.09 4.83 -1.71
CA ILE A 93 1.39 3.47 -1.26
C ILE A 93 2.15 3.59 0.07
N THR A 94 1.70 2.83 1.07
CA THR A 94 2.32 2.82 2.39
C THR A 94 3.30 1.66 2.48
N PHE A 95 4.56 1.97 2.76
CA PHE A 95 5.64 1.01 2.93
C PHE A 95 6.10 0.97 4.37
N LEU A 96 6.58 -0.20 4.81
CA LEU A 96 7.37 -0.35 6.02
C LEU A 96 8.72 -0.95 5.61
N VAL A 97 9.79 -0.25 5.99
CA VAL A 97 11.17 -0.66 5.70
C VAL A 97 11.87 -0.95 7.01
N GLY A 98 12.28 -2.20 7.21
CA GLY A 98 13.10 -2.61 8.35
C GLY A 98 14.58 -2.48 8.03
N ILE A 99 15.32 -1.81 8.90
CA ILE A 99 16.76 -1.56 8.76
C ILE A 99 17.42 -1.95 10.08
N ASP A 100 18.55 -2.65 10.01
CA ASP A 100 19.31 -3.06 11.19
C ASP A 100 20.14 -1.92 11.81
N ALA A 101 20.80 -2.22 12.93
CA ALA A 101 21.70 -1.28 13.60
C ALA A 101 22.90 -0.85 12.74
N GLN A 102 23.25 -1.64 11.72
CA GLN A 102 24.37 -1.40 10.80
C GLN A 102 23.98 -0.48 9.64
N GLY A 103 22.69 -0.23 9.44
CA GLY A 103 22.17 0.62 8.37
C GLY A 103 21.90 -0.15 7.08
N GLU A 104 21.70 -1.45 7.16
CA GLU A 104 21.35 -2.32 6.04
C GLU A 104 19.87 -2.69 6.11
N VAL A 105 19.22 -2.74 4.95
CA VAL A 105 17.82 -3.15 4.85
C VAL A 105 17.70 -4.62 5.19
N LEU A 106 16.86 -4.95 6.18
CA LEU A 106 16.49 -6.33 6.49
C LEU A 106 15.41 -6.80 5.52
N GLU A 107 14.24 -6.15 5.56
CA GLU A 107 13.14 -6.44 4.64
C GLU A 107 12.25 -5.22 4.41
N VAL A 108 11.41 -5.33 3.37
CA VAL A 108 10.42 -4.31 2.99
C VAL A 108 9.05 -4.97 2.90
N TYR A 109 8.02 -4.26 3.37
CA TYR A 109 6.61 -4.63 3.21
C TYR A 109 5.81 -3.48 2.62
N VAL A 110 4.80 -3.83 1.82
CA VAL A 110 3.71 -2.92 1.45
C VAL A 110 2.61 -3.11 2.49
N ILE A 111 2.35 -2.08 3.31
CA ILE A 111 1.35 -2.10 4.38
C ILE A 111 -0.03 -1.84 3.78
N GLU A 112 -0.16 -0.75 3.01
CA GLU A 112 -1.40 -0.36 2.36
C GLU A 112 -1.16 -0.03 0.90
N PHE A 113 -2.04 -0.52 0.04
CA PHE A 113 -2.04 -0.18 -1.37
C PHE A 113 -3.41 0.32 -1.78
N ARG A 114 -3.44 1.57 -2.27
CA ARG A 114 -4.67 2.29 -2.58
C ARG A 114 -4.79 2.64 -4.06
N ASP A 115 -4.06 1.95 -4.91
CA ASP A 115 -4.02 2.18 -6.35
C ASP A 115 -4.77 1.09 -7.12
N LEU A 116 -5.11 1.35 -8.38
CA LEU A 116 -5.79 0.39 -9.25
C LEU A 116 -4.81 -0.57 -9.92
N PHE A 117 -3.56 -0.14 -10.13
CA PHE A 117 -2.57 -0.89 -10.91
C PHE A 117 -1.23 -0.98 -10.21
N GLY A 118 -0.60 -2.15 -10.31
CA GLY A 118 0.76 -2.37 -9.81
C GLY A 118 0.86 -2.85 -8.38
N SER A 119 -0.23 -3.40 -7.81
CA SER A 119 -0.22 -4.07 -6.49
C SER A 119 0.75 -5.26 -6.45
N GLU A 120 1.20 -5.73 -7.61
CA GLU A 120 2.21 -6.77 -7.77
C GLU A 120 3.57 -6.46 -7.13
N ILE A 121 3.84 -5.18 -6.84
CA ILE A 121 5.02 -4.80 -6.04
C ILE A 121 4.99 -5.36 -4.61
N LYS A 122 3.85 -5.87 -4.11
CA LYS A 122 3.78 -6.54 -2.81
C LYS A 122 4.41 -7.94 -2.80
N ARG A 123 4.68 -8.51 -3.99
CA ARG A 123 5.26 -9.85 -4.10
C ARG A 123 6.62 -9.89 -3.40
N ARG A 124 6.82 -10.90 -2.55
CA ARG A 124 8.09 -11.09 -1.83
C ARG A 124 9.30 -11.23 -2.75
N SER A 125 9.13 -11.78 -3.96
CA SER A 125 10.21 -11.86 -4.95
C SER A 125 10.74 -10.49 -5.38
N PHE A 126 9.87 -9.48 -5.50
CA PHE A 126 10.29 -8.11 -5.78
C PHE A 126 10.91 -7.46 -4.54
N LEU A 127 10.22 -7.50 -3.40
CA LEU A 127 10.65 -6.80 -2.18
C LEU A 127 11.96 -7.35 -1.59
N ARG A 128 12.27 -8.64 -1.77
CA ARG A 128 13.53 -9.21 -1.30
C ARG A 128 14.78 -8.65 -1.99
N GLN A 129 14.64 -8.04 -3.17
CA GLN A 129 15.78 -7.42 -3.87
C GLN A 129 16.39 -6.25 -3.08
N PHE A 130 15.63 -5.66 -2.16
CA PHE A 130 16.11 -4.58 -1.30
C PHE A 130 16.92 -5.08 -0.09
N GLY A 131 16.86 -6.36 0.26
CA GLY A 131 17.59 -6.90 1.41
C GLY A 131 19.11 -6.73 1.26
N GLY A 132 19.78 -6.32 2.34
CA GLY A 132 21.21 -6.03 2.39
C GLY A 132 21.63 -4.72 1.73
N LYS A 133 20.70 -3.93 1.19
CA LYS A 133 21.01 -2.61 0.62
C LYS A 133 21.27 -1.57 1.69
N SER A 134 22.17 -0.64 1.42
CA SER A 134 22.57 0.45 2.32
C SER A 134 22.61 1.79 1.57
N LEU A 135 22.96 2.89 2.26
CA LEU A 135 23.20 4.19 1.63
C LEU A 135 24.36 4.21 0.62
N LYS A 136 25.18 3.15 0.57
CA LYS A 136 26.25 2.99 -0.41
C LYS A 136 25.73 2.48 -1.76
N ASP A 137 24.54 1.90 -1.77
CA ASP A 137 23.88 1.41 -2.98
C ASP A 137 23.04 2.51 -3.63
N ASP A 138 22.91 2.46 -4.96
CA ASP A 138 22.08 3.39 -5.71
C ASP A 138 20.57 3.17 -5.48
N VAL A 139 20.19 1.92 -5.15
CA VAL A 139 18.80 1.46 -4.91
C VAL A 139 17.86 2.00 -5.99
N ALA A 140 18.18 1.75 -7.26
CA ALA A 140 17.46 2.28 -8.40
C ALA A 140 16.82 1.19 -9.26
N ILE A 141 15.57 1.43 -9.65
CA ILE A 141 14.82 0.56 -10.56
C ILE A 141 15.50 0.51 -11.94
N GLY A 142 15.70 -0.70 -12.46
CA GLY A 142 16.36 -0.98 -13.73
C GLY A 142 17.89 -0.90 -13.68
N ARG A 143 18.46 -0.73 -12.48
CA ARG A 143 19.91 -0.81 -12.25
C ARG A 143 20.22 -1.83 -11.16
N ASP A 144 19.77 -1.55 -9.94
CA ASP A 144 20.00 -2.42 -8.77
C ASP A 144 18.81 -3.33 -8.48
N ILE A 145 17.61 -2.92 -8.93
CA ILE A 145 16.34 -3.58 -8.63
C ILE A 145 15.55 -3.76 -9.93
N ASP A 146 15.15 -4.97 -10.23
CA ASP A 146 14.30 -5.29 -11.37
C ASP A 146 12.90 -4.72 -11.18
N ALA A 147 12.43 -3.97 -12.18
CA ALA A 147 11.08 -3.42 -12.16
C ALA A 147 10.02 -4.52 -12.27
N VAL A 148 8.89 -4.33 -11.60
CA VAL A 148 7.70 -5.15 -11.90
C VAL A 148 7.08 -4.66 -13.20
N THR A 149 6.87 -5.58 -14.14
CA THR A 149 6.24 -5.31 -15.45
C THR A 149 4.91 -4.57 -15.28
N GLN A 150 4.70 -3.51 -16.06
CA GLN A 150 3.52 -2.63 -16.00
C GLN A 150 3.28 -1.92 -14.66
N ALA A 151 4.23 -2.00 -13.72
CA ALA A 151 4.15 -1.36 -12.41
C ALA A 151 5.39 -0.49 -12.12
N THR A 152 5.93 0.17 -13.15
CA THR A 152 7.16 0.97 -13.05
C THR A 152 7.04 2.12 -12.06
N ILE A 153 5.90 2.81 -12.00
CA ILE A 153 5.67 3.92 -11.04
C ILE A 153 5.69 3.38 -9.60
N SER A 154 4.95 2.30 -9.33
CA SER A 154 4.91 1.66 -8.01
C SER A 154 6.28 1.06 -7.63
N SER A 155 7.02 0.52 -8.61
CA SER A 155 8.38 0.02 -8.39
C SER A 155 9.31 1.15 -7.96
N ARG A 156 9.25 2.30 -8.65
CA ARG A 156 10.03 3.50 -8.28
C ARG A 156 9.63 4.06 -6.92
N ALA A 157 8.34 4.00 -6.57
CA ALA A 157 7.86 4.37 -5.25
C ALA A 157 8.47 3.48 -4.16
N ALA A 158 8.56 2.16 -4.35
CA ALA A 158 9.22 1.26 -3.41
C ALA A 158 10.70 1.61 -3.23
N ALA A 159 11.45 1.82 -4.33
CA ALA A 159 12.85 2.24 -4.28
C ALA A 159 13.03 3.60 -3.56
N SER A 160 12.14 4.56 -3.83
CA SER A 160 12.11 5.86 -3.14
C SER A 160 11.89 5.69 -1.63
N ALA A 161 10.93 4.87 -1.22
CA ALA A 161 10.67 4.58 0.20
C ALA A 161 11.92 4.02 0.88
N VAL A 162 12.58 3.03 0.26
CA VAL A 162 13.79 2.42 0.82
C VAL A 162 14.92 3.42 0.98
N ARG A 163 15.20 4.25 -0.04
CA ARG A 163 16.25 5.28 0.04
C ARG A 163 15.98 6.33 1.10
N LYS A 164 14.71 6.74 1.25
CA LYS A 164 14.31 7.67 2.30
C LYS A 164 14.44 7.04 3.68
N ALA A 165 13.98 5.81 3.86
CA ALA A 165 14.11 5.07 5.12
C ALA A 165 15.58 4.94 5.53
N LEU A 166 16.46 4.55 4.59
CA LEU A 166 17.91 4.48 4.81
C LEU A 166 18.49 5.83 5.26
N SER A 167 18.12 6.90 4.56
CA SER A 167 18.54 8.26 4.95
C SER A 167 18.05 8.63 6.34
N LEU A 168 16.79 8.35 6.67
CA LEU A 168 16.18 8.69 7.96
C LEU A 168 16.77 7.85 9.11
N VAL A 169 17.03 6.56 8.89
CA VAL A 169 17.68 5.72 9.91
C VAL A 169 19.12 6.17 10.14
N GLU A 170 19.86 6.55 9.11
CA GLU A 170 21.18 7.15 9.29
C GLU A 170 21.11 8.41 10.14
N LYS A 171 20.01 9.18 10.05
CA LYS A 171 19.78 10.30 10.95
C LYS A 171 19.60 9.83 12.39
N LEU A 172 18.65 8.93 12.62
CA LEU A 172 18.35 8.40 13.96
C LEU A 172 19.57 7.77 14.64
N ARG A 173 20.41 7.06 13.89
CA ARG A 173 21.68 6.47 14.37
C ARG A 173 22.67 7.51 14.89
N ASN A 174 22.69 8.68 14.26
CA ASN A 174 23.58 9.79 14.60
C ASN A 174 22.95 10.77 15.62
N GLY A 175 21.77 10.44 16.17
CA GLY A 175 21.09 11.25 17.19
C GLY A 175 20.41 12.51 16.64
N LEU A 176 20.04 12.51 15.35
CA LEU A 176 19.38 13.62 14.66
C LEU A 176 17.91 13.81 15.03
#